data_AF-A0AAV4EP09-F1
#
_entry.id   AF-A0AAV4EP09-F1
#
_cell.length_a   1.000
_cell.length_b   1.000
_cell.length_c   1.000
_cell.angle_alpha   90.00
_cell.angle_beta   90.00
_cell.angle_gamma   90.00
#
_symmetry.space_group_name_H-M   'P 1'
#
loop_
_entity.id
_entity.type
_entity.pdbx_description
1 polymer ?
#
loop_
_entity_poly.entity_id
_entity_poly.type
_entity_poly.pdbx_seq_one_letter_code
_entity_poly.pdbx_strand_id
1 'polypeptide(L)'
;MLRTVNGTTHESYRDACLALGLLEDDNIHHRTLQEACISQSPQQLRNLFAILLTQICPSNPTELWEEFCHEMSGDYAHQTDVTEEAAKNMALINLDDIIASTDGTSLENHSLPVPTRQADERKDKEYSRESNYSCEDQERIADANV
;
A
#
# COMPACT_ATOMS: atom_id res chain seq x y z
N MET A 1 -10.04 -31.46 19.91
CA MET A 1 -9.57 -32.49 18.97
C MET A 1 -8.27 -32.00 18.34
N LEU A 2 -7.29 -32.91 18.24
CA LEU A 2 -5.96 -32.85 17.59
C LEU A 2 -5.14 -31.55 17.73
N ARG A 3 -4.39 -31.43 18.84
CA ARG A 3 -3.25 -30.52 19.02
C ARG A 3 -1.90 -31.21 18.81
N THR A 4 -1.89 -32.44 18.30
CA THR A 4 -0.67 -33.25 18.22
C THR A 4 -0.41 -33.63 16.77
N VAL A 5 0.75 -33.20 16.28
CA VAL A 5 1.21 -33.41 14.91
C VAL A 5 2.58 -34.04 14.99
N ASN A 6 2.77 -35.21 14.37
CA ASN A 6 4.03 -35.96 14.42
C ASN A 6 4.61 -36.16 15.85
N GLY A 7 3.75 -36.23 16.87
CA GLY A 7 4.16 -36.40 18.27
C GLY A 7 4.46 -35.11 19.04
N THR A 8 4.44 -33.95 18.39
CA THR A 8 4.60 -32.64 19.02
C THR A 8 3.24 -32.05 19.37
N THR A 9 3.08 -31.57 20.61
CA THR A 9 1.85 -30.89 21.03
C THR A 9 1.99 -29.39 20.79
N HIS A 10 1.10 -28.84 19.98
CA HIS A 10 1.06 -27.43 19.61
C HIS A 10 0.04 -26.67 20.47
N GLU A 11 0.37 -25.43 20.83
CA GLU A 11 -0.44 -24.62 21.76
C GLU A 11 -1.78 -24.23 21.14
N SER A 12 -1.80 -23.96 19.83
CA SER A 12 -3.00 -23.64 19.08
C SER A 12 -3.31 -24.66 17.98
N TYR A 13 -4.58 -24.72 17.57
CA TYR A 13 -5.00 -25.52 16.42
C TYR A 13 -4.36 -25.02 15.13
N ARG A 14 -4.11 -23.71 15.03
CA ARG A 14 -3.40 -23.09 13.90
C ARG A 14 -1.97 -23.62 13.78
N ASP A 15 -1.24 -23.68 14.89
CA ASP A 15 0.14 -24.20 14.92
C ASP A 15 0.20 -25.69 14.53
N ALA A 16 -0.80 -26.47 14.93
CA ALA A 16 -0.91 -27.86 14.48
C ALA A 16 -1.18 -27.92 12.96
N CYS A 17 -2.08 -27.10 12.43
CA CYS A 17 -2.35 -27.05 10.99
C CYS A 17 -1.16 -26.55 10.17
N LEU A 18 -0.38 -25.59 10.69
CA LEU A 18 0.89 -25.14 10.11
C LEU A 18 1.93 -26.27 10.09
N ALA A 19 2.10 -26.98 11.22
CA ALA A 19 3.04 -28.11 11.33
C ALA A 19 2.64 -29.32 10.45
N LEU A 20 1.35 -29.46 10.13
CA LEU A 20 0.85 -30.48 9.20
C LEU A 20 1.05 -30.11 7.73
N GLY A 21 1.50 -28.89 7.42
CA GLY A 21 1.59 -28.38 6.04
C GLY A 21 0.22 -28.26 5.35
N LEU A 22 -0.86 -28.15 6.14
CA LEU A 22 -2.23 -27.98 5.63
C LEU A 22 -2.60 -26.52 5.41
N LEU A 23 -1.87 -25.61 6.07
CA LEU A 23 -1.88 -24.18 5.79
C LEU A 23 -0.70 -23.90 4.85
N GLU A 24 -1.00 -23.31 3.69
CA GLU A 24 0.02 -22.70 2.83
C GLU A 24 0.81 -21.72 3.70
N ASP A 25 2.14 -21.83 3.68
CA ASP A 25 3.09 -21.01 4.46
C ASP A 25 2.61 -19.55 4.51
N ASP A 26 1.97 -19.14 5.63
CA ASP A 26 1.27 -17.85 5.84
C ASP A 26 2.20 -16.63 5.63
N ASN A 27 3.47 -16.89 5.31
CA ASN A 27 4.54 -15.94 5.06
C ASN A 27 4.75 -15.60 3.57
N ILE A 28 3.86 -16.02 2.66
CA ILE A 28 4.01 -15.65 1.24
C ILE A 28 4.04 -14.12 1.07
N HIS A 29 3.25 -13.38 1.84
CA HIS A 29 3.23 -11.91 1.84
C HIS A 29 4.56 -11.33 2.31
N HIS A 30 5.10 -11.88 3.41
CA HIS A 30 6.37 -11.45 3.97
C HIS A 30 7.52 -11.72 3.00
N ARG A 31 7.63 -12.93 2.43
CA ARG A 31 8.65 -13.26 1.43
C ARG A 31 8.54 -12.36 0.19
N THR A 32 7.32 -12.15 -0.30
CA THR A 32 7.08 -11.29 -1.48
C THR A 32 7.52 -9.86 -1.22
N LEU A 33 7.20 -9.29 -0.05
CA LEU A 33 7.64 -7.94 0.32
C LEU A 33 9.15 -7.88 0.55
N GLN A 34 9.74 -8.87 1.19
CA GLN A 34 11.18 -8.96 1.42
C GLN A 34 11.97 -8.97 0.11
N GLU A 35 11.53 -9.75 -0.88
CA GLU A 35 12.14 -9.76 -2.22
C GLU A 35 11.94 -8.42 -2.95
N ALA A 36 10.76 -7.82 -2.81
CA ALA A 36 10.46 -6.54 -3.40
C ALA A 36 11.34 -5.43 -2.81
N CYS A 37 11.64 -5.43 -1.51
CA CYS A 37 12.49 -4.44 -0.86
C CYS A 37 13.90 -4.35 -1.47
N ILE A 38 14.40 -5.45 -2.05
CA ILE A 38 15.73 -5.48 -2.68
C ILE A 38 15.73 -4.77 -4.04
N SER A 39 14.60 -4.70 -4.74
CA SER A 39 14.54 -4.34 -6.16
C SER A 39 13.53 -3.24 -6.53
N GLN A 40 12.61 -2.90 -5.63
CA GLN A 40 11.50 -1.98 -5.88
C GLN A 40 11.69 -0.66 -5.14
N SER A 41 11.15 0.41 -5.71
CA SER A 41 11.06 1.70 -5.03
C SER A 41 10.01 1.69 -3.90
N PRO A 42 10.12 2.58 -2.90
CA PRO A 42 9.12 2.71 -1.82
C PRO A 42 7.68 2.85 -2.33
N GLN A 43 7.44 3.59 -3.41
CA GLN A 43 6.12 3.72 -4.04
C GLN A 43 5.61 2.38 -4.60
N GLN A 44 6.48 1.59 -5.23
CA GLN A 44 6.11 0.27 -5.76
C GLN A 44 5.84 -0.73 -4.63
N LEU A 45 6.57 -0.63 -3.51
CA LEU A 45 6.29 -1.40 -2.30
C LEU A 45 4.90 -1.08 -1.74
N ARG A 46 4.52 0.21 -1.66
CA ARG A 46 3.17 0.62 -1.23
C ARG A 46 2.08 0.06 -2.14
N ASN A 47 2.29 0.09 -3.46
CA ASN A 47 1.33 -0.50 -4.42
C ASN A 47 1.19 -2.01 -4.23
N LEU A 48 2.30 -2.72 -4.05
CA LEU A 48 2.30 -4.16 -3.81
C LEU A 48 1.57 -4.47 -2.48
N PHE A 49 1.84 -3.72 -1.43
CA PHE A 49 1.17 -3.87 -0.13
C PHE A 49 -0.35 -3.67 -0.25
N ALA A 50 -0.80 -2.66 -1.00
CA ALA A 50 -2.23 -2.44 -1.26
C ALA A 50 -2.89 -3.63 -2.00
N ILE A 51 -2.19 -4.23 -2.96
CA ILE A 51 -2.67 -5.44 -3.65
C ILE A 51 -2.74 -6.61 -2.67
N LEU A 52 -1.72 -6.81 -1.83
CA LEU A 52 -1.72 -7.87 -0.82
C LEU A 52 -2.90 -7.74 0.14
N LEU A 53 -3.18 -6.51 0.62
CA LEU A 53 -4.31 -6.23 1.50
C LEU A 53 -5.67 -6.52 0.85
N THR A 54 -5.86 -6.10 -0.40
CA THR A 54 -7.17 -6.19 -1.08
C THR A 54 -7.44 -7.56 -1.68
N GLN A 55 -6.41 -8.24 -2.22
CA GLN A 55 -6.60 -9.48 -2.95
C GLN A 55 -6.35 -10.72 -2.09
N ILE A 56 -5.43 -10.64 -1.14
CA ILE A 56 -5.00 -11.82 -0.39
C ILE A 56 -5.32 -11.74 1.11
N CYS A 57 -5.65 -10.56 1.63
CA CYS A 57 -6.13 -10.35 3.00
C CYS A 57 -5.23 -11.06 4.04
N PRO A 58 -4.00 -10.56 4.27
CA PRO A 58 -3.07 -11.19 5.20
C PRO A 58 -3.70 -11.34 6.59
N SER A 59 -3.36 -12.42 7.30
CA SER A 59 -3.91 -12.68 8.65
C SER A 59 -3.56 -11.57 9.65
N ASN A 60 -2.37 -10.96 9.51
CA ASN A 60 -1.87 -9.89 10.38
C ASN A 60 -1.34 -8.70 9.54
N PRO A 61 -2.22 -7.84 8.99
CA PRO A 61 -1.79 -6.70 8.17
C PRO A 61 -0.97 -5.66 8.96
N THR A 62 -1.26 -5.50 10.26
CA THR A 62 -0.57 -4.56 11.15
C THR A 62 0.88 -4.94 11.38
N GLU A 63 1.15 -6.22 11.65
CA GLU A 63 2.50 -6.76 11.85
C GLU A 63 3.33 -6.59 10.57
N LEU A 64 2.73 -6.89 9.42
CA LEU A 64 3.37 -6.73 8.12
C LEU A 64 3.67 -5.26 7.80
N TRP A 65 2.78 -4.35 8.18
CA TRP A 65 3.04 -2.91 8.05
C TRP A 65 4.20 -2.48 8.94
N GLU A 66 4.21 -2.84 10.23
CA GLU A 66 5.26 -2.44 11.18
C GLU A 66 6.65 -2.87 10.70
N GLU A 67 6.75 -4.06 10.12
CA GLU A 67 8.00 -4.60 9.59
C GLU A 67 8.53 -3.86 8.36
N PHE A 68 7.66 -3.49 7.42
CA PHE A 68 8.05 -2.91 6.13
C PHE A 68 7.80 -1.39 6.01
N CYS A 69 7.24 -0.74 7.04
CA CYS A 69 6.88 0.68 7.00
C CYS A 69 8.08 1.60 6.75
N HIS A 70 9.27 1.21 7.22
CA HIS A 70 10.50 1.98 7.01
C HIS A 70 10.87 2.02 5.52
N GLU A 71 10.90 0.86 4.86
CA GLU A 71 11.19 0.75 3.43
C GLU A 71 10.10 1.44 2.58
N MET A 72 8.84 1.31 2.99
CA MET A 72 7.71 1.97 2.33
C MET A 72 7.63 3.48 2.57
N SER A 73 8.32 4.04 3.55
CA SER A 73 8.34 5.50 3.81
C SER A 73 9.67 6.15 3.46
N GLY A 74 10.63 5.37 2.93
CA GLY A 74 11.98 5.82 2.64
C GLY A 74 12.06 7.01 1.69
N ASP A 75 11.12 7.16 0.75
CA ASP A 75 11.06 8.30 -0.16
C ASP A 75 10.61 9.61 0.51
N TYR A 76 9.80 9.53 1.57
CA TYR A 76 9.37 10.69 2.36
C TYR A 76 10.42 11.10 3.40
N ALA A 77 11.19 10.15 3.93
CA ALA A 77 12.25 10.41 4.91
C ALA A 77 13.42 11.25 4.34
N HIS A 78 13.57 11.32 3.02
CA HIS A 78 14.60 12.15 2.36
C HIS A 78 14.22 13.65 2.28
N GLN A 79 13.01 14.04 2.68
CA GLN A 79 12.63 15.44 2.80
C GLN A 79 13.15 15.96 4.14
N THR A 80 14.12 16.86 4.11
CA THR A 80 15.03 17.25 5.21
C THR A 80 14.40 17.77 6.52
N ASP A 81 13.08 17.92 6.58
CA ASP A 81 12.35 18.45 7.74
C ASP A 81 11.19 17.55 8.22
N VAL A 82 11.10 16.30 7.73
CA VAL A 82 10.02 15.37 8.06
C VAL A 82 10.49 14.35 9.11
N THR A 83 9.76 14.24 10.23
CA THR A 83 10.05 13.20 11.24
C THR A 83 9.70 11.81 10.70
N GLU A 84 10.29 10.76 11.28
CA GLU A 84 10.00 9.37 10.86
C GLU A 84 8.50 9.04 10.96
N GLU A 85 7.83 9.55 12.00
CA GLU A 85 6.38 9.38 12.19
C GLU A 85 5.58 10.11 11.11
N ALA A 86 6.01 11.30 10.71
CA ALA A 86 5.37 12.05 9.64
C ALA A 86 5.59 11.35 8.28
N ALA A 87 6.78 10.80 8.01
CA ALA A 87 7.06 10.03 6.81
C ALA A 87 6.19 8.75 6.73
N LYS A 88 6.07 8.02 7.84
CA LYS A 88 5.16 6.86 7.95
C LYS A 88 3.70 7.25 7.73
N ASN A 89 3.28 8.39 8.29
CA ASN A 89 1.92 8.90 8.09
C ASN A 89 1.65 9.28 6.62
N MET A 90 2.61 9.89 5.93
CA MET A 90 2.51 10.20 4.50
C MET A 90 2.41 8.91 3.65
N ALA A 91 3.18 7.88 4.01
CA ALA A 91 3.08 6.57 3.38
C ALA A 91 1.71 5.91 3.61
N LEU A 92 1.14 6.02 4.82
CA LEU A 92 -0.23 5.55 5.11
C LEU A 92 -1.29 6.30 4.31
N ILE A 93 -1.17 7.63 4.18
CA ILE A 93 -2.10 8.43 3.35
C ILE A 93 -2.04 7.97 1.90
N ASN A 94 -0.84 7.79 1.34
CA ASN A 94 -0.68 7.31 -0.02
C ASN A 94 -1.28 5.90 -0.20
N LEU A 95 -1.07 5.02 0.78
CA LEU A 95 -1.64 3.68 0.79
C LEU A 95 -3.18 3.70 0.80
N ASP A 96 -3.80 4.56 1.62
CA ASP A 96 -5.26 4.75 1.67
C ASP A 96 -5.80 5.23 0.33
N ASP A 97 -5.13 6.19 -0.30
CA ASP A 97 -5.52 6.69 -1.63
C ASP A 97 -5.42 5.58 -2.70
N ILE A 98 -4.39 4.72 -2.64
CA ILE A 98 -4.24 3.58 -3.57
C ILE A 98 -5.37 2.57 -3.37
N ILE A 99 -5.67 2.18 -2.13
CA ILE A 99 -6.72 1.20 -1.82
C ILE A 99 -8.09 1.75 -2.21
N ALA A 100 -8.36 3.02 -1.89
CA ALA A 100 -9.60 3.70 -2.29
C ALA A 100 -9.77 3.73 -3.81
N SER A 101 -8.68 3.92 -4.56
CA SER A 101 -8.73 3.87 -6.03
C SER A 101 -8.91 2.47 -6.61
N THR A 102 -8.48 1.43 -5.89
CA THR A 102 -8.44 0.04 -6.39
C THR A 102 -9.71 -0.73 -6.06
N ASP A 103 -10.20 -0.60 -4.82
CA ASP A 103 -11.29 -1.42 -4.28
C ASP A 103 -12.45 -0.55 -3.74
N GLY A 104 -12.31 0.78 -3.76
CA GLY A 104 -13.31 1.69 -3.20
C GLY A 104 -13.45 1.63 -1.68
N THR A 105 -12.58 0.87 -1.01
CA THR A 105 -12.53 0.71 0.44
C THR A 105 -11.48 1.64 1.06
N SER A 106 -11.56 1.86 2.37
CA SER A 106 -10.57 2.65 3.13
C SER A 106 -9.76 1.75 4.06
N LEU A 107 -8.55 2.19 4.44
CA LEU A 107 -7.68 1.50 5.42
C LEU A 107 -8.37 1.18 6.74
N GLU A 108 -9.39 1.94 7.13
CA GLU A 108 -10.22 1.66 8.32
C GLU A 108 -10.84 0.25 8.28
N ASN A 109 -11.12 -0.28 7.09
CA ASN A 109 -11.73 -1.59 6.91
C ASN A 109 -10.70 -2.75 6.94
N HIS A 110 -9.40 -2.43 6.97
CA HIS A 110 -8.29 -3.39 6.86
C HIS A 110 -7.45 -3.49 8.15
N SER A 111 -7.96 -3.03 9.29
CA SER A 111 -7.31 -3.11 10.61
C SER A 111 -5.93 -2.43 10.70
N LEU A 112 -5.67 -1.43 9.85
CA LEU A 112 -4.43 -0.65 9.84
C LEU A 112 -4.60 0.67 10.62
N PRO A 113 -3.51 1.26 11.13
CA PRO A 113 -3.58 2.56 11.80
C PRO A 113 -4.12 3.61 10.83
N VAL A 114 -5.16 4.33 11.27
CA VAL A 114 -5.80 5.35 10.45
C VAL A 114 -4.81 6.49 10.21
N PRO A 115 -4.50 6.83 8.93
CA PRO A 115 -3.62 7.96 8.65
C PRO A 115 -4.20 9.24 9.24
N THR A 116 -3.37 9.96 9.98
CA THR A 116 -3.73 11.30 10.44
C THR A 116 -3.56 12.25 9.27
N ARG A 117 -4.63 12.43 8.49
CA ARG A 117 -4.71 13.49 7.47
C ARG A 117 -4.76 14.83 8.22
N GLN A 118 -3.60 15.46 8.47
CA GLN A 118 -3.60 16.87 8.87
C GLN A 118 -4.34 17.63 7.76
N ALA A 119 -5.31 18.46 8.14
CA ALA A 119 -6.28 19.06 7.22
C ALA A 119 -5.69 20.09 6.22
N ASP A 120 -4.37 20.29 6.23
CA ASP A 120 -3.59 21.06 5.27
C ASP A 120 -2.69 20.05 4.56
N GLU A 121 -3.02 19.55 3.37
CA GLU A 121 -2.50 20.06 2.08
C GLU A 121 -3.47 19.67 0.93
N ARG A 122 -4.76 19.99 1.08
CA ARG A 122 -5.72 19.99 -0.05
C ARG A 122 -5.48 21.17 -1.00
N LYS A 123 -4.24 21.42 -1.38
CA LYS A 123 -3.78 22.31 -2.45
C LYS A 123 -2.39 21.76 -2.77
N ASP A 124 -2.23 20.87 -3.75
CA ASP A 124 -1.39 21.27 -4.89
C ASP A 124 -1.47 20.31 -6.10
N LYS A 125 -2.35 19.29 -6.10
CA LYS A 125 -2.48 18.37 -7.25
C LYS A 125 -3.52 18.77 -8.30
N GLU A 126 -4.21 19.90 -8.12
CA GLU A 126 -5.24 20.38 -9.07
C GLU A 126 -4.70 21.33 -10.16
N TYR A 127 -3.42 21.72 -10.14
CA TYR A 127 -2.89 22.70 -11.11
C TYR A 127 -2.16 22.12 -12.35
N SER A 128 -1.94 20.80 -12.46
CA SER A 128 -1.10 20.24 -13.54
C SER A 128 -1.83 19.39 -14.59
N ARG A 129 -3.17 19.33 -14.59
CA ARG A 129 -3.93 18.54 -15.59
C ARG A 129 -4.76 19.36 -16.59
N GLU A 130 -4.72 20.69 -16.54
CA GLU A 130 -5.43 21.53 -17.52
C GLU A 130 -4.52 22.09 -18.63
N SER A 131 -3.19 22.05 -18.49
CA SER A 131 -2.29 22.65 -19.51
C SER A 131 -1.96 21.72 -20.68
N ASN A 132 -2.52 20.51 -20.75
CA ASN A 132 -2.25 19.54 -21.82
C ASN A 132 -3.49 19.16 -22.66
N TYR A 133 -4.62 19.87 -22.51
CA TYR A 133 -5.73 19.74 -23.46
C TYR A 133 -5.80 20.94 -24.40
N SER A 134 -5.37 20.66 -25.63
CA SER A 134 -5.62 21.39 -26.89
C SER A 134 -4.67 22.51 -27.30
N CYS A 135 -3.55 22.04 -27.85
CA CYS A 135 -2.71 22.73 -28.83
C CYS A 135 -3.24 22.57 -30.28
N GLU A 136 -4.45 22.05 -30.55
CA GLU A 136 -4.72 21.46 -31.89
C GLU A 136 -5.97 21.92 -32.69
N ASP A 137 -6.81 22.86 -32.24
CA ASP A 137 -8.08 23.20 -32.97
C ASP A 137 -8.24 24.65 -33.48
N GLN A 138 -7.16 25.38 -33.84
CA GLN A 138 -7.29 26.71 -34.43
C GLN A 138 -6.34 26.98 -35.61
N GLU A 139 -6.52 26.34 -36.77
CA GLU A 139 -6.13 26.98 -38.05
C GLU A 139 -6.77 26.41 -39.33
N ARG A 140 -8.08 26.08 -39.31
CA ARG A 140 -8.81 25.72 -40.54
C ARG A 140 -10.18 26.38 -40.67
N ILE A 141 -10.25 27.69 -40.48
CA ILE A 141 -11.32 28.51 -41.08
C ILE A 141 -10.74 29.88 -41.47
N ALA A 142 -9.94 29.90 -42.53
CA ALA A 142 -9.61 31.12 -43.26
C ALA A 142 -9.92 30.89 -44.74
N ASP A 143 -11.19 30.60 -45.05
CA ASP A 143 -11.75 30.68 -46.40
C ASP A 143 -13.29 30.65 -46.29
N ALA A 144 -13.89 31.81 -45.98
CA ALA A 144 -15.20 32.27 -46.46
C ALA A 144 -15.64 33.53 -45.68
N ASN A 145 -15.95 34.60 -46.43
CA ASN A 145 -16.61 35.87 -46.05
C ASN A 145 -15.64 36.94 -45.50
N VAL A 146 -15.35 38.07 -46.16
CA VAL A 146 -15.98 38.87 -47.23
C VAL A 146 -14.89 39.51 -48.08
#